data_AF-A0A7T1MIA7-F1
#
_entry.id   AF-A0A7T1MIA7-F1
#
_cell.length_a   1.000
_cell.length_b   1.000
_cell.length_c   1.000
_cell.angle_alpha   90.00
_cell.angle_beta   90.00
_cell.angle_gamma   90.00
#
_symmetry.space_group_name_H-M   'P 1'
#
loop_
_entity.id
_entity.type
_entity.pdbx_description
1 polymer ?
#
loop_
_entity_poly.entity_id
_entity_poly.type
_entity_poly.pdbx_seq_one_letter_code
_entity_poly.pdbx_strand_id
1 'polypeptide(L)' 'MASSSPRCEIRQLAVYVYPGGIKTHDAERHVVFYGRRGVPVKKPRFIPAQLAHQLARKLQARRLGTVAVL' A
#
# COMPACT_ATOMS: atom_id res chain seq x y z
N MET A 1 -31.29 -13.08 -14.80
CA MET A 1 -31.14 -12.52 -13.44
C MET A 1 -29.71 -12.03 -13.26
N ALA A 2 -29.51 -10.74 -13.00
CA ALA A 2 -28.16 -10.21 -12.75
C ALA A 2 -27.70 -10.67 -11.36
N SER A 3 -26.65 -11.49 -11.31
CA SER A 3 -26.02 -11.87 -10.04
C SER A 3 -25.41 -10.61 -9.40
N SER A 4 -26.03 -10.10 -8.34
CA SER A 4 -25.45 -9.07 -7.47
C SER A 4 -24.40 -9.71 -6.57
N SER A 5 -23.28 -10.14 -7.15
CA SER A 5 -22.12 -10.53 -6.36
C SER A 5 -21.54 -9.27 -5.70
N PRO A 6 -21.25 -9.27 -4.39
CA PRO A 6 -20.63 -8.12 -3.75
C PRO A 6 -19.30 -7.80 -4.44
N ARG A 7 -19.24 -6.67 -5.14
CA ARG A 7 -18.03 -6.19 -5.81
C ARG A 7 -17.09 -5.63 -4.73
N CYS A 8 -16.03 -6.35 -4.46
CA CYS A 8 -14.93 -5.89 -3.61
C CYS A 8 -13.91 -5.16 -4.48
N GLU A 9 -13.75 -3.85 -4.28
CA GLU A 9 -12.61 -3.14 -4.87
C GLU A 9 -11.31 -3.72 -4.31
N ILE A 10 -10.36 -4.02 -5.20
CA ILE A 10 -9.04 -4.52 -4.84
C ILE A 10 -7.98 -3.46 -5.12
N ARG A 11 -7.04 -3.32 -4.20
CA ARG A 11 -5.96 -2.33 -4.23
C ARG A 11 -4.63 -2.98 -3.86
N GLN A 12 -3.53 -2.31 -4.16
CA GLN A 12 -2.21 -2.64 -3.61
C GLN A 12 -1.85 -1.63 -2.51
N LEU A 13 -1.05 -2.08 -1.54
CA LEU A 13 -0.53 -1.20 -0.49
C LEU A 13 0.99 -1.14 -0.60
N ALA A 14 1.52 0.08 -0.73
CA ALA A 14 2.94 0.34 -0.85
C ALA A 14 3.40 1.44 0.11
N VAL A 15 4.66 1.36 0.51
CA VAL A 15 5.37 2.43 1.21
C VAL A 15 6.59 2.80 0.39
N TYR A 16 6.66 4.06 -0.01
CA TYR A 16 7.82 4.65 -0.65
C TYR A 16 8.77 5.19 0.43
N VAL A 17 9.94 4.59 0.51
CA VAL A 17 11.02 4.99 1.42
C VAL A 17 12.04 5.81 0.63
N TYR A 18 12.44 6.96 1.17
CA TYR A 18 13.35 7.91 0.53
C TYR A 18 14.63 7.99 1.36
N PRO A 19 15.71 7.25 1.01
CA PRO A 19 16.93 7.18 1.81
C PRO A 19 17.58 8.55 2.01
N GLY A 20 17.58 9.38 0.95
CA GLY A 20 18.10 10.74 1.00
C GLY A 20 17.19 11.77 1.69
N GLY A 21 16.02 11.36 2.22
CA GLY A 21 15.05 12.25 2.88
C GLY A 21 14.33 13.24 1.95
N ILE A 22 14.74 13.34 0.68
CA ILE A 22 14.19 14.26 -0.30
C ILE A 22 13.12 13.55 -1.13
N LYS A 23 11.94 14.16 -1.23
CA LYS A 23 10.82 13.69 -2.05
C LYS A 23 10.77 14.48 -3.36
N THR A 24 11.67 14.17 -4.29
CA THR A 24 11.64 14.70 -5.66
C THR A 24 11.37 13.58 -6.66
N HIS A 25 10.97 13.94 -7.87
CA HIS A 25 10.60 12.98 -8.91
C HIS A 25 11.73 12.00 -9.24
N ASP A 26 12.97 12.49 -9.30
CA ASP A 26 14.15 11.71 -9.68
C ASP A 26 14.96 11.21 -8.46
N ALA A 27 14.47 11.42 -7.24
CA ALA A 27 15.12 10.90 -6.06
C ALA A 27 15.02 9.38 -5.99
N GLU A 28 16.10 8.75 -5.54
CA GLU A 28 16.10 7.32 -5.25
C GLU A 28 14.98 6.99 -4.23
N ARG A 29 14.17 5.99 -4.58
CA ARG A 29 13.11 5.48 -3.70
C ARG A 29 13.09 3.97 -3.70
N HIS A 30 12.93 3.41 -2.52
CA HIS A 30 12.62 1.98 -2.37
C HIS A 30 11.12 1.81 -2.19
N VAL A 31 10.53 0.88 -2.94
CA VAL A 31 9.11 0.54 -2.83
C VAL A 31 8.97 -0.74 -2.01
N VAL A 32 8.29 -0.63 -0.87
CA VAL A 32 7.98 -1.79 -0.02
C VAL A 32 6.49 -2.08 -0.13
N PHE A 33 6.14 -3.23 -0.70
CA PHE A 33 4.75 -3.68 -0.79
C PHE A 33 4.32 -4.39 0.49
N TYR A 34 3.04 -4.26 0.84
CA TYR A 34 2.45 -4.89 2.02
C TYR A 34 1.30 -5.83 1.64
N GLY A 35 1.28 -7.00 2.26
CA GLY A 35 0.24 -8.01 2.06
C GLY A 35 -0.95 -7.86 3.02
N ARG A 36 -1.91 -8.79 2.94
CA ARG A 36 -3.13 -8.83 3.78
C ARG A 36 -2.85 -8.84 5.28
N ARG A 37 -1.71 -9.39 5.70
CA ARG A 37 -1.28 -9.45 7.11
C ARG A 37 -0.62 -8.15 7.61
N GLY A 38 -0.50 -7.12 6.78
CA GLY A 38 0.21 -5.89 7.14
C GLY A 38 1.73 -6.06 7.27
N VAL A 39 2.29 -7.11 6.67
CA VAL A 39 3.73 -7.39 6.62
C VAL A 39 4.30 -7.09 5.23
N PRO A 40 5.59 -6.69 5.14
CA PRO A 40 6.27 -6.53 3.87
C PRO A 40 6.23 -7.81 3.03
N VAL A 41 6.05 -7.67 1.72
CA VAL A 41 6.06 -8.77 0.76
C VAL A 41 6.98 -8.46 -0.41
N LYS A 42 7.67 -9.49 -0.92
CA LYS A 42 8.60 -9.35 -2.05
C LYS A 42 7.89 -9.04 -3.38
N LYS A 43 6.68 -9.55 -3.57
CA LYS A 43 5.86 -9.34 -4.77
C LYS A 43 4.58 -8.58 -4.40
N PRO A 44 4.13 -7.60 -5.21
CA PRO A 44 2.87 -6.89 -4.99
C PRO A 44 1.69 -7.85 -4.88
N ARG A 45 0.76 -7.58 -3.97
CA ARG A 45 -0.46 -8.37 -3.79
C ARG A 45 -1.68 -7.47 -3.78
N PHE A 46 -2.72 -7.90 -4.47
CA PHE A 46 -4.03 -7.27 -4.38
C PHE A 46 -4.74 -7.70 -3.09
N ILE A 47 -5.26 -6.71 -2.39
CA ILE A 47 -6.01 -6.87 -1.14
C ILE A 47 -7.30 -6.04 -1.22
N PRO A 48 -8.35 -6.40 -0.46
CA PRO A 48 -9.56 -5.58 -0.40
C PRO A 48 -9.25 -4.12 -0.05
N ALA A 49 -9.87 -3.17 -0.74
CA ALA A 49 -9.62 -1.74 -0.59
C ALA A 49 -9.80 -1.28 0.86
N GLN A 50 -10.86 -1.73 1.52
CA GLN A 50 -11.13 -1.45 2.93
C GLN A 50 -9.95 -1.88 3.82
N LEU A 51 -9.39 -3.07 3.59
CA LEU A 51 -8.22 -3.58 4.30
C LEU A 51 -6.96 -2.76 3.96
N ALA A 52 -6.77 -2.39 2.69
CA ALA A 52 -5.65 -1.55 2.27
C ALA A 52 -5.66 -0.20 3.00
N HIS A 53 -6.80 0.48 3.05
CA HIS A 53 -6.93 1.76 3.76
C HIS A 53 -6.76 1.62 5.28
N GLN A 54 -7.27 0.54 5.89
CA GLN A 54 -7.05 0.28 7.32
C GLN A 54 -5.57 0.08 7.65
N LEU A 55 -4.86 -0.73 6.86
CA LEU A 55 -3.43 -0.96 7.01
C LEU A 55 -2.62 0.31 6.70
N ALA A 56 -3.02 1.08 5.68
CA ALA A 56 -2.37 2.34 5.33
C ALA A 56 -2.36 3.31 6.51
N ARG A 57 -3.48 3.49 7.22
CA ARG A 57 -3.55 4.33 8.43
C ARG A 57 -2.58 3.87 9.51
N LYS A 58 -2.46 2.56 9.74
CA LYS A 58 -1.51 1.99 10.70
C LYS A 58 -0.05 2.24 10.29
N LEU A 59 0.25 2.15 9.00
CA LEU A 59 1.60 2.40 8.47
C LEU A 59 1.96 3.89 8.47
N GLN A 60 1.00 4.78 8.21
CA GLN A 60 1.19 6.23 8.27
C GLN A 60 1.65 6.67 9.67
N ALA A 61 1.08 6.07 10.72
CA ALA A 61 1.48 6.35 12.11
C ALA A 61 2.96 6.01 12.40
N ARG A 62 3.57 5.09 11.65
CA ARG A 62 4.97 4.65 11.84
C ARG A 62 6.00 5.58 11.20
N ARG A 63 5.58 6.56 10.39
CA ARG A 63 6.46 7.54 9.72
C ARG A 63 7.64 6.93 8.94
N LEU A 64 7.46 5.72 8.39
CA LEU A 64 8.50 4.99 7.66
C LEU A 64 8.76 5.54 6.24
N GLY A 65 7.85 6.37 5.72
CA GLY A 65 7.89 6.85 4.34
C GLY A 65 6.52 7.34 3.89
N THR A 66 6.34 7.49 2.58
CA THR A 66 5.05 7.87 1.99
C THR A 66 4.23 6.62 1.72
N VAL A 67 3.08 6.48 2.39
CA VAL A 67 2.16 5.36 2.20
C VAL A 67 1.23 5.64 1.04
N ALA A 68 1.07 4.68 0.13
CA ALA A 68 0.16 4.76 -1.01
C ALA A 68 -0.74 3.52 -1.10
N VAL A 69 -2.01 3.76 -1.41
CA VAL A 69 -2.98 2.74 -1.80
C VAL A 69 -3.18 2.90 -3.31
N LEU A 70 -2.74 1.91 -4.08
CA LEU A 70 -2.76 1.90 -5.55
C LEU A 70 -4.00 1.14 -6.03
#